data_AF-A0A8J2HU26-F1
#
_entry.id   AF-A0A8J2HU26-F1
#
_cell.length_a   1.000
_cell.length_b   1.000
_cell.length_c   1.000
_cell.angle_alpha   90.00
_cell.angle_beta   90.00
_cell.angle_gamma   90.00
#
_symmetry.space_group_name_H-M   'P 1'
#
loop_
_entity.id
_entity.type
_entity.pdbx_description
1 polymer ?
#
loop_
_entity_poly.entity_id
_entity_poly.type
_entity_poly.pdbx_seq_one_letter_code
_entity_poly.pdbx_strand_id
1 'polypeptide(L)'
;MSYLGNYGVKPEEPILPSSSIEDWLESGPMQKLTTQKKDFSWKCSEPGPTGSKPEDNLGFSSLPLESCTTHKLSYYPNDLQGLIKSKSFKPPTDNRYRPPDVPFEEATTMRLSYQPVDCLPREKPWAQRIEYHPPLTLMEDNTIYNQSYIPPGTLEALPCDQPCPQLLSDMGQDTCNAYPQSYCIAECSS
;
A
#
# COMPACT_ATOMS: atom_id res chain seq x y z
N MET A 1 -101.15 49.81 10.43
CA MET A 1 -99.73 50.18 10.52
C MET A 1 -98.99 49.54 9.36
N SER A 2 -98.67 50.30 8.31
CA SER A 2 -97.88 49.88 7.15
C SER A 2 -96.44 50.38 7.28
N TYR A 3 -95.48 49.53 6.94
CA TYR A 3 -94.04 49.83 7.05
C TYR A 3 -93.56 50.62 5.83
N LEU A 4 -92.94 51.79 6.02
CA LEU A 4 -92.39 52.60 4.93
C LEU A 4 -91.04 52.03 4.47
N GLY A 5 -90.97 51.61 3.21
CA GLY A 5 -89.73 51.20 2.54
C GLY A 5 -88.80 52.39 2.29
N ASN A 6 -87.50 52.13 2.38
CA ASN A 6 -86.44 53.14 2.35
C ASN A 6 -86.10 53.56 0.90
N TYR A 7 -86.98 54.34 0.25
CA TYR A 7 -86.84 54.81 -1.14
C TYR A 7 -85.95 56.06 -1.29
N GLY A 8 -84.84 56.10 -0.56
CA GLY A 8 -83.90 57.24 -0.57
C GLY A 8 -82.44 56.84 -0.40
N VAL A 9 -82.13 55.54 -0.50
CA VAL A 9 -80.74 55.07 -0.39
C VAL A 9 -79.99 55.49 -1.65
N LYS A 10 -79.07 56.44 -1.49
CA LYS A 10 -78.16 56.83 -2.56
C LYS A 10 -77.23 55.64 -2.88
N PRO A 11 -77.01 55.32 -4.17
CA PRO A 11 -76.08 54.27 -4.54
C PRO A 11 -74.67 54.61 -4.04
N GLU A 12 -73.98 53.60 -3.52
CA GLU A 12 -72.63 53.71 -2.95
C GLU A 12 -71.64 54.18 -4.02
N GLU A 13 -70.78 55.14 -3.66
CA GLU A 13 -69.83 55.73 -4.59
C GLU A 13 -68.79 54.69 -5.04
N PRO A 14 -68.38 54.71 -6.33
CA PRO A 14 -67.41 53.75 -6.83
C PRO A 14 -66.05 53.93 -6.15
N ILE A 15 -65.48 52.83 -5.65
CA ILE A 15 -64.17 52.82 -4.99
C ILE A 15 -63.09 53.12 -6.04
N LEU A 16 -62.63 54.36 -6.08
CA LEU A 16 -61.44 54.74 -6.85
C LEU A 16 -60.20 54.44 -6.00
N PRO A 17 -59.14 53.84 -6.56
CA PRO A 17 -57.91 53.61 -5.82
C PRO A 17 -57.36 54.97 -5.36
N SER A 18 -57.26 55.15 -4.05
CA SER A 18 -56.65 56.34 -3.46
C SER A 18 -55.25 56.55 -4.02
N SER A 19 -54.87 57.80 -4.30
CA SER A 19 -53.50 58.21 -4.71
C SER A 19 -52.41 57.92 -3.67
N SER A 20 -52.74 57.17 -2.63
CA SER A 20 -51.94 56.80 -1.46
C SER A 20 -51.45 55.34 -1.54
N ILE A 21 -51.40 54.74 -2.74
CA ILE A 21 -50.69 53.47 -2.96
C ILE A 21 -49.20 53.58 -2.55
N GLU A 22 -48.64 54.79 -2.61
CA GLU A 22 -47.27 55.08 -2.18
C GLU A 22 -47.10 55.04 -0.64
N ASP A 23 -48.16 55.35 0.13
CA ASP A 23 -48.08 55.39 1.60
C ASP A 23 -48.23 54.01 2.26
N TRP A 24 -48.72 53.00 1.54
CA TRP A 24 -48.82 51.61 2.02
C TRP A 24 -47.53 50.80 1.80
N LEU A 25 -46.55 51.36 1.11
CA LEU A 25 -45.23 50.77 0.93
C LEU A 25 -44.18 51.41 1.86
N GLU A 26 -44.60 51.82 3.06
CA GLU A 26 -43.66 52.19 4.11
C GLU A 26 -42.80 50.96 4.44
N SER A 27 -41.57 50.96 3.91
CA SER A 27 -40.61 49.86 4.08
C SER A 27 -40.10 49.85 5.52
N GLY A 28 -40.93 49.30 6.41
CA GLY A 28 -40.59 49.05 7.81
C GLY A 28 -39.65 47.84 7.95
N PRO A 29 -38.85 47.76 9.02
CA PRO A 29 -37.95 46.64 9.22
C PRO A 29 -38.73 45.32 9.25
N MET A 30 -38.31 44.34 8.43
CA MET A 30 -38.94 43.02 8.36
C MET A 30 -39.04 42.40 9.76
N GLN A 31 -40.27 42.12 10.21
CA GLN A 31 -40.52 41.53 11.52
C GLN A 31 -39.93 40.12 11.59
N LYS A 32 -38.92 39.93 12.44
CA LYS A 32 -38.18 38.65 12.61
C LYS A 32 -38.80 37.71 13.65
N LEU A 33 -39.96 38.04 14.21
CA LEU A 33 -40.59 37.29 15.29
C LEU A 33 -41.76 36.46 14.75
N THR A 34 -41.69 35.15 14.94
CA THR A 34 -42.77 34.22 14.62
C THR A 34 -43.83 34.22 15.74
N THR A 35 -45.08 33.93 15.38
CA THR A 35 -46.20 33.78 16.34
C THR A 35 -45.85 32.77 17.43
N GLN A 36 -45.28 31.62 17.06
CA GLN A 36 -44.84 30.60 18.00
C GLN A 36 -43.86 31.13 19.07
N LYS A 37 -42.89 31.96 18.70
CA LYS A 37 -41.93 32.51 19.67
C LYS A 37 -42.59 33.54 20.60
N LYS A 38 -43.64 34.21 20.13
CA LYS A 38 -44.41 35.18 20.92
C LYS A 38 -45.36 34.49 21.90
N ASP A 39 -46.00 33.41 21.45
CA ASP A 39 -47.06 32.74 22.20
C ASP A 39 -46.52 31.78 23.26
N PHE A 40 -45.38 31.12 22.99
CA PHE A 40 -44.77 30.12 23.88
C PHE A 40 -43.54 30.67 24.63
N SER A 41 -43.69 31.82 25.29
CA SER A 41 -42.68 32.31 26.23
C SER A 41 -42.83 31.63 27.60
N TRP A 42 -41.72 31.44 28.31
CA TRP A 42 -41.73 30.87 29.66
C TRP A 42 -42.51 31.79 30.61
N LYS A 43 -43.67 31.33 31.09
CA LYS A 43 -44.38 31.97 32.19
C LYS A 43 -43.85 31.37 33.48
N CYS A 44 -42.96 32.06 34.18
CA CYS A 44 -42.68 31.73 35.57
C CYS A 44 -43.96 32.01 36.37
N SER A 45 -44.65 30.96 36.78
CA SER A 45 -45.66 31.06 37.83
C SER A 45 -44.94 31.31 39.16
N GLU A 46 -45.39 32.30 39.93
CA GLU A 46 -44.94 32.43 41.31
C GLU A 46 -45.27 31.13 42.06
N PRO A 47 -44.38 30.62 42.94
CA PRO A 47 -44.70 29.48 43.77
C PRO A 47 -45.94 29.84 44.59
N GLY A 48 -47.02 29.07 44.43
CA GLY A 48 -48.23 29.24 45.24
C GLY A 48 -47.92 29.10 46.73
N PRO A 49 -48.78 29.63 47.62
CA PRO A 49 -48.55 29.59 49.07
C PRO A 49 -48.26 28.15 49.51
N THR A 50 -47.14 27.96 50.20
CA THR A 50 -46.68 26.67 50.74
C THR A 50 -47.77 26.04 51.56
N GLY A 51 -48.54 25.14 50.94
CA GLY A 51 -49.45 24.25 51.65
C GLY A 51 -48.64 23.41 52.64
N SER A 52 -49.22 23.17 53.82
CA SER A 52 -48.64 22.37 54.89
C SER A 52 -48.35 20.95 54.37
N LYS A 53 -47.15 20.75 53.83
CA LYS A 53 -46.65 19.43 53.48
C LYS A 53 -46.53 18.63 54.80
N PRO A 54 -47.11 17.43 54.92
CA PRO A 54 -46.88 16.57 56.06
C PRO A 54 -45.38 16.33 56.22
N GLU A 55 -44.89 16.35 57.46
CA GLU A 55 -43.48 16.05 57.73
C GLU A 55 -43.13 14.65 57.21
N ASP A 56 -41.94 14.52 56.64
CA ASP A 56 -41.45 13.27 56.09
C ASP A 56 -41.06 12.32 57.23
N ASN A 57 -42.01 11.48 57.64
CA ASN A 57 -41.85 10.53 58.75
C ASN A 57 -41.21 9.20 58.31
N LEU A 58 -40.62 9.13 57.12
CA LEU A 58 -39.93 7.94 56.62
C LEU A 58 -38.51 7.85 57.24
N GLY A 59 -38.43 7.42 58.50
CA GLY A 59 -37.18 7.14 59.19
C GLY A 59 -36.85 5.65 59.22
N PHE A 60 -35.56 5.30 59.19
CA PHE A 60 -35.10 3.95 59.53
C PHE A 60 -35.24 3.71 61.05
N SER A 61 -35.54 2.47 61.45
CA SER A 61 -35.57 2.11 62.87
C SER A 61 -34.18 2.27 63.49
N SER A 62 -34.09 2.83 64.70
CA SER A 62 -32.83 3.00 65.45
C SER A 62 -32.27 1.69 66.02
N LEU A 63 -33.06 0.61 65.98
CA LEU A 63 -32.65 -0.70 66.48
C LEU A 63 -31.71 -1.38 65.49
N PRO A 64 -30.63 -2.03 65.96
CA PRO A 64 -29.76 -2.79 65.10
C PRO A 64 -30.57 -3.94 64.48
N LEU A 65 -30.53 -4.06 63.16
CA LEU A 65 -31.06 -5.22 62.47
C LEU A 65 -30.21 -6.43 62.89
N GLU A 66 -30.85 -7.50 63.37
CA GLU A 66 -30.25 -8.81 63.59
C GLU A 66 -29.79 -9.40 62.22
N SER A 67 -28.68 -8.88 61.68
CA SER A 67 -28.28 -9.09 60.28
C SER A 67 -27.01 -9.93 60.13
N CYS A 68 -26.70 -10.79 61.10
CA CYS A 68 -25.63 -11.76 60.89
C CYS A 68 -26.18 -12.91 60.05
N THR A 69 -25.72 -13.01 58.80
CA THR A 69 -26.07 -14.13 57.94
C THR A 69 -25.61 -15.44 58.56
N THR A 70 -26.27 -16.55 58.23
CA THR A 70 -25.85 -17.90 58.66
C THR A 70 -24.38 -18.16 58.34
N HIS A 71 -23.88 -17.65 57.21
CA HIS A 71 -22.46 -17.72 56.86
C HIS A 71 -21.55 -17.05 57.92
N LYS A 72 -21.88 -15.84 58.37
CA LYS A 72 -21.09 -15.13 59.39
C LYS A 72 -21.09 -15.85 60.74
N LEU A 73 -22.18 -16.56 61.06
CA LEU A 73 -22.30 -17.34 62.30
C LEU A 73 -21.65 -18.73 62.19
N SER A 74 -21.54 -19.30 61.00
CA SER A 74 -20.97 -20.63 60.81
C SER A 74 -19.45 -20.63 60.61
N TYR A 75 -18.89 -19.56 60.03
CA TYR A 75 -17.48 -19.51 59.65
C TYR A 75 -16.71 -18.48 60.49
N TYR A 76 -16.34 -18.86 61.71
CA TYR A 76 -15.41 -18.08 62.54
C TYR A 76 -13.95 -18.34 62.12
N PRO A 77 -13.06 -17.33 62.20
CA PRO A 77 -11.64 -17.53 61.93
C PRO A 77 -11.06 -18.48 62.97
N ASN A 78 -10.35 -19.51 62.51
CA ASN A 78 -9.64 -20.42 63.40
C ASN A 78 -8.48 -19.69 64.09
N ASP A 79 -8.26 -19.99 65.37
CA ASP A 79 -7.08 -19.52 66.10
C ASP A 79 -5.83 -20.20 65.54
N LEU A 80 -5.03 -19.42 64.81
CA LEU A 80 -3.79 -19.89 64.17
C LEU A 80 -2.67 -20.13 65.20
N GLN A 81 -2.79 -19.63 66.43
CA GLN A 81 -1.80 -19.82 67.48
C GLN A 81 -1.80 -21.26 68.03
N GLY A 82 -2.97 -21.92 68.04
CA GLY A 82 -3.13 -23.31 68.49
C GLY A 82 -2.90 -24.36 67.40
N LEU A 83 -2.72 -23.96 66.14
CA LEU A 83 -2.57 -24.89 65.02
C LEU A 83 -1.10 -25.37 64.92
N ILE A 84 -0.86 -26.63 65.27
CA ILE A 84 0.45 -27.25 65.12
C ILE A 84 0.76 -27.41 63.61
N LYS A 85 1.69 -26.60 63.10
CA LYS A 85 2.22 -26.77 61.73
C LYS A 85 2.94 -28.11 61.60
N SER A 86 2.65 -28.85 60.53
CA SER A 86 3.36 -30.08 60.21
C SER A 86 4.84 -29.80 59.92
N LYS A 87 5.73 -30.66 60.43
CA LYS A 87 7.17 -30.57 60.19
C LYS A 87 7.48 -31.08 58.78
N SER A 88 8.39 -30.40 58.09
CA SER A 88 8.86 -30.82 56.76
C SER A 88 9.95 -31.89 56.90
N PHE A 89 9.79 -33.05 56.26
CA PHE A 89 10.78 -34.13 56.21
C PHE A 89 11.77 -33.99 55.04
N LYS A 90 12.15 -32.76 54.69
CA LYS A 90 13.15 -32.54 53.64
C LYS A 90 14.51 -33.05 54.13
N PRO A 91 15.33 -33.64 53.25
CA PRO A 91 16.66 -34.08 53.63
C PRO A 91 17.46 -32.89 54.18
N PRO A 92 18.34 -33.10 55.18
CA PRO A 92 19.19 -32.06 55.70
C PRO A 92 20.03 -31.48 54.56
N THR A 93 20.09 -30.15 54.49
CA THR A 93 20.86 -29.38 53.50
C THR A 93 22.37 -29.62 53.57
N ASP A 94 22.81 -30.35 54.60
CA ASP A 94 24.19 -30.79 54.77
C ASP A 94 24.54 -32.04 53.93
N ASN A 95 23.53 -32.76 53.41
CA ASN A 95 23.72 -33.81 52.42
C ASN A 95 23.92 -33.19 51.02
N ARG A 96 24.96 -32.35 50.92
CA ARG A 96 25.35 -31.68 49.68
C ARG A 96 25.91 -32.72 48.72
N TYR A 97 25.56 -32.58 47.45
CA TYR A 97 26.14 -33.39 46.39
C TYR A 97 27.67 -33.33 46.46
N ARG A 98 28.32 -34.49 46.62
CA ARG A 98 29.77 -34.63 46.53
C ARG A 98 30.12 -35.00 45.08
N PRO A 99 30.78 -34.10 44.32
CA PRO A 99 31.24 -34.45 42.99
C PRO A 99 32.30 -35.57 43.09
N PRO A 100 32.40 -36.45 42.07
CA PRO A 100 33.44 -37.47 42.02
C PRO A 100 34.83 -36.83 41.95
N ASP A 101 35.81 -37.46 42.61
CA ASP A 101 37.21 -37.00 42.61
C ASP A 101 37.92 -37.29 41.26
N VAL A 102 37.30 -38.13 40.42
CA VAL A 102 37.84 -38.53 39.11
C VAL A 102 37.06 -37.82 37.99
N PRO A 103 37.76 -37.20 37.01
CA PRO A 103 37.09 -36.59 35.87
C PRO A 103 36.36 -37.64 35.04
N PHE A 104 35.25 -37.23 34.43
CA PHE A 104 34.48 -38.09 33.54
C PHE A 104 35.14 -38.12 32.16
N GLU A 105 35.29 -39.30 31.58
CA GLU A 105 35.77 -39.47 30.20
C GLU A 105 34.66 -39.12 29.21
N GLU A 106 34.70 -37.90 28.66
CA GLU A 106 33.65 -37.33 27.78
C GLU A 106 33.81 -37.67 26.28
N ALA A 107 34.85 -38.44 25.93
CA ALA A 107 35.15 -38.76 24.55
C ALA A 107 34.23 -39.89 24.05
N THR A 108 33.26 -39.53 23.21
CA THR A 108 32.44 -40.52 22.50
C THR A 108 33.14 -40.99 21.24
N THR A 109 32.85 -42.21 20.79
CA THR A 109 33.36 -42.76 19.52
C THR A 109 33.09 -41.81 18.36
N MET A 110 31.92 -41.17 18.33
CA MET A 110 31.58 -40.18 17.31
C MET A 110 32.54 -38.98 17.31
N ARG A 111 32.85 -38.39 18.48
CA ARG A 111 33.80 -37.25 18.57
C ARG A 111 35.20 -37.63 18.10
N LEU A 112 35.61 -38.88 18.33
CA LEU A 112 36.92 -39.38 17.93
C LEU A 112 36.96 -39.77 16.44
N SER A 113 35.88 -40.34 15.89
CA SER A 113 35.83 -40.81 14.51
C SER A 113 35.61 -39.71 13.48
N TYR A 114 34.91 -38.63 13.84
CA TYR A 114 34.54 -37.56 12.90
C TYR A 114 35.29 -36.26 13.24
N GLN A 115 36.58 -36.22 12.93
CA GLN A 115 37.40 -35.01 13.03
C GLN A 115 37.40 -34.24 11.70
N PRO A 116 37.59 -32.90 11.74
CA PRO A 116 37.75 -32.12 10.51
C PRO A 116 38.91 -32.67 9.67
N VAL A 117 38.64 -32.95 8.40
CA VAL A 117 39.66 -33.37 7.44
C VAL A 117 40.05 -32.15 6.61
N ASP A 118 41.35 -31.85 6.53
CA ASP A 118 41.85 -30.79 5.67
C ASP A 118 41.60 -31.15 4.21
N CYS A 119 40.67 -30.42 3.58
CA CYS A 119 40.40 -30.56 2.15
C CYS A 119 41.45 -29.76 1.36
N LEU A 120 42.53 -30.44 0.97
CA LEU A 120 43.51 -29.84 0.07
C LEU A 120 42.86 -29.46 -1.27
N PRO A 121 43.26 -28.33 -1.89
CA PRO A 121 42.73 -27.91 -3.18
C PRO A 121 43.05 -28.99 -4.24
N ARG A 122 42.01 -29.68 -4.70
CA ARG A 122 42.12 -30.64 -5.81
C ARG A 122 42.25 -29.86 -7.12
N GLU A 123 43.21 -30.24 -7.96
CA GLU A 123 43.35 -29.70 -9.31
C GLU A 123 42.09 -29.99 -10.14
N LYS A 124 41.54 -28.94 -10.78
CA LYS A 124 40.33 -29.01 -11.63
C LYS A 124 40.69 -28.61 -13.07
N PRO A 125 41.24 -29.53 -13.89
CA PRO A 125 41.72 -29.20 -15.23
C PRO A 125 40.60 -28.69 -16.16
N TRP A 126 39.35 -29.11 -15.93
CA TRP A 126 38.17 -28.69 -16.68
C TRP A 126 37.64 -27.29 -16.29
N ALA A 127 38.14 -26.69 -15.20
CA ALA A 127 37.81 -25.33 -14.80
C ALA A 127 38.73 -24.28 -15.46
N GLN A 128 39.73 -24.72 -16.23
CA GLN A 128 40.63 -23.82 -16.96
C GLN A 128 39.94 -23.30 -18.23
N ARG A 129 39.67 -22.00 -18.28
CA ARG A 129 39.14 -21.33 -19.48
C ARG A 129 40.23 -21.29 -20.56
N ILE A 130 39.95 -21.87 -21.72
CA ILE A 130 40.80 -21.74 -22.91
C ILE A 130 40.52 -20.39 -23.57
N GLU A 131 41.56 -19.69 -24.01
CA GLU A 131 41.44 -18.42 -24.74
C GLU A 131 40.93 -18.66 -26.17
N TYR A 132 40.01 -17.82 -26.65
CA TYR A 132 39.48 -17.92 -28.01
C TYR A 132 40.40 -17.20 -28.99
N HIS A 133 40.79 -17.87 -30.08
CA HIS A 133 41.57 -17.29 -31.16
C HIS A 133 40.69 -17.17 -32.43
N PRO A 134 40.48 -15.96 -32.97
CA PRO A 134 39.73 -15.77 -34.20
C PRO A 134 40.51 -16.31 -35.42
N PRO A 135 39.82 -16.65 -36.52
CA PRO A 135 40.46 -17.16 -37.74
C PRO A 135 41.39 -16.10 -38.36
N LEU A 136 42.58 -16.52 -38.77
CA LEU A 136 43.58 -15.65 -39.43
C LEU A 136 43.18 -15.30 -40.87
N THR A 137 42.39 -16.17 -41.50
CA THR A 137 41.88 -15.96 -42.86
C THR A 137 40.56 -15.22 -42.78
N LEU A 138 40.49 -14.08 -43.48
CA LEU A 138 39.23 -13.37 -43.68
C LEU A 138 38.26 -14.24 -44.49
N MET A 139 36.99 -14.20 -44.13
CA MET A 139 35.96 -14.74 -45.01
C MET A 139 35.84 -13.86 -46.25
N GLU A 140 35.56 -14.46 -47.39
CA GLU A 140 35.32 -13.72 -48.63
C GLU A 140 34.06 -12.85 -48.46
N ASP A 141 34.22 -11.53 -48.61
CA ASP A 141 33.13 -10.54 -48.47
C ASP A 141 32.55 -10.09 -49.83
N ASN A 142 32.88 -10.84 -50.89
CA ASN A 142 32.39 -10.54 -52.23
C ASN A 142 31.00 -11.13 -52.44
N THR A 143 30.08 -10.31 -52.95
CA THR A 143 28.78 -10.79 -53.43
C THR A 143 28.80 -10.88 -54.95
N ILE A 144 28.00 -11.80 -55.52
CA ILE A 144 27.80 -11.92 -56.98
C ILE A 144 27.42 -10.57 -57.60
N TYR A 145 26.67 -9.74 -56.87
CA TYR A 145 26.26 -8.41 -57.31
C TYR A 145 27.47 -7.48 -57.50
N ASN A 146 28.37 -7.43 -56.51
CA ASN A 146 29.58 -6.61 -56.56
C ASN A 146 30.55 -7.04 -57.68
N GLN A 147 30.56 -8.34 -58.02
CA GLN A 147 31.41 -8.88 -59.08
C GLN A 147 30.82 -8.70 -60.49
N SER A 148 29.49 -8.62 -60.63
CA SER A 148 28.81 -8.61 -61.92
C SER A 148 28.35 -7.23 -62.39
N TYR A 149 28.19 -6.26 -61.48
CA TYR A 149 27.69 -4.94 -61.79
C TYR A 149 28.73 -3.85 -61.51
N ILE A 150 29.22 -3.21 -62.57
CA ILE A 150 30.10 -2.04 -62.47
C ILE A 150 29.22 -0.78 -62.55
N PRO A 151 29.25 0.11 -61.54
CA PRO A 151 28.41 1.30 -61.56
C PRO A 151 28.85 2.27 -62.68
N PRO A 152 27.89 2.90 -63.38
CA PRO A 152 28.19 3.83 -64.47
C PRO A 152 28.98 5.04 -63.93
N GLY A 153 30.01 5.45 -64.68
CA GLY A 153 30.94 6.52 -64.29
C GLY A 153 32.29 6.04 -63.74
N THR A 154 32.48 4.73 -63.58
CA THR A 154 33.75 4.13 -63.09
C THR A 154 34.74 3.79 -64.22
N LEU A 155 34.29 3.73 -65.48
CA LEU A 155 35.11 3.28 -66.61
C LEU A 155 35.67 4.48 -67.39
N GLU A 156 36.99 4.55 -67.53
CA GLU A 156 37.66 5.45 -68.48
C GLU A 156 37.94 4.72 -69.82
N ALA A 157 37.72 5.40 -70.95
CA ALA A 157 37.99 4.85 -72.26
C ALA A 157 39.48 5.00 -72.63
N LEU A 158 40.19 3.87 -72.77
CA LEU A 158 41.58 3.90 -73.21
C LEU A 158 41.68 4.14 -74.73
N PRO A 159 42.67 4.93 -75.20
CA PRO A 159 42.96 5.09 -76.63
C PRO A 159 43.53 3.79 -77.24
N CYS A 160 43.08 3.48 -78.46
CA CYS A 160 43.18 2.15 -79.11
C CYS A 160 44.58 1.76 -79.65
N ASP A 161 45.66 2.42 -79.23
CA ASP A 161 46.99 2.26 -79.87
C ASP A 161 47.95 1.32 -79.11
N GLN A 162 47.46 0.51 -78.17
CA GLN A 162 48.26 -0.56 -77.60
C GLN A 162 47.79 -1.92 -78.13
N PRO A 163 48.66 -2.71 -78.78
CA PRO A 163 48.33 -4.08 -79.12
C PRO A 163 48.07 -4.84 -77.83
N CYS A 164 46.87 -5.40 -77.69
CA CYS A 164 46.51 -6.26 -76.56
C CYS A 164 47.63 -7.29 -76.35
N PRO A 165 48.22 -7.41 -75.14
CA PRO A 165 49.13 -8.51 -74.89
C PRO A 165 48.35 -9.79 -75.17
N GLN A 166 48.83 -10.57 -76.14
CA GLN A 166 48.28 -11.87 -76.46
C GLN A 166 48.42 -12.71 -75.19
N LEU A 167 47.30 -12.86 -74.47
CA LEU A 167 47.18 -13.87 -73.42
C LEU A 167 47.59 -15.19 -74.07
N LEU A 168 48.67 -15.77 -73.54
CA LEU A 168 49.12 -17.10 -73.90
C LEU A 168 47.96 -18.04 -73.61
N SER A 169 47.21 -18.37 -74.65
CA SER A 169 46.08 -19.29 -74.61
C SER A 169 46.64 -20.70 -74.51
N ASP A 170 47.00 -21.13 -73.31
CA ASP A 170 47.06 -22.56 -73.00
C ASP A 170 45.62 -23.01 -72.73
N MET A 171 44.97 -23.43 -73.81
CA MET A 171 43.59 -23.90 -73.84
C MET A 171 43.50 -25.26 -73.15
N GLY A 172 42.73 -25.34 -72.06
CA GLY A 172 42.45 -26.61 -71.41
C GLY A 172 41.35 -26.58 -70.37
N GLN A 173 40.19 -25.97 -70.65
CA GLN A 173 38.88 -26.46 -70.19
C GLN A 173 37.71 -25.67 -70.81
N ASP A 174 36.76 -26.43 -71.34
CA ASP A 174 35.52 -25.97 -71.97
C ASP A 174 34.65 -25.13 -71.04
N THR A 175 34.62 -23.82 -71.26
CA THR A 175 33.40 -23.02 -71.08
C THR A 175 33.21 -22.12 -72.28
N CYS A 176 32.44 -22.61 -73.25
CA CYS A 176 31.84 -21.81 -74.31
C CYS A 176 30.93 -20.76 -73.67
N ASN A 177 31.41 -19.52 -73.54
CA ASN A 177 30.69 -18.25 -73.62
C ASN A 177 31.57 -17.11 -73.08
N ALA A 178 32.76 -16.94 -73.65
CA ALA A 178 33.53 -15.72 -73.46
C ALA A 178 33.10 -14.70 -74.53
N TYR A 179 32.16 -13.81 -74.18
CA TYR A 179 32.07 -12.53 -74.87
C TYR A 179 33.36 -11.75 -74.55
N PRO A 180 34.11 -11.25 -75.54
CA PRO A 180 35.34 -10.54 -75.26
C PRO A 180 34.97 -9.13 -74.79
N GLN A 181 34.90 -8.94 -73.48
CA GLN A 181 34.82 -7.61 -72.89
C GLN A 181 36.14 -7.35 -72.19
N SER A 182 37.17 -7.04 -72.98
CA SER A 182 38.43 -6.55 -72.47
C SER A 182 38.21 -5.14 -71.93
N TYR A 183 38.13 -5.00 -70.62
CA TYR A 183 38.35 -3.72 -69.94
C TYR A 183 39.34 -3.97 -68.78
N CYS A 184 40.43 -3.20 -68.79
CA CYS A 184 41.38 -3.15 -67.69
C CYS A 184 40.90 -2.07 -66.72
N ILE A 185 40.63 -2.43 -65.46
CA ILE A 185 40.34 -1.45 -64.41
C ILE A 185 41.70 -1.05 -63.82
N ALA A 186 42.07 0.22 -63.95
CA ALA A 186 43.19 0.77 -63.19
C ALA A 186 42.69 1.05 -61.76
N GLU A 187 43.26 0.37 -60.77
CA GLU A 187 43.04 0.74 -59.37
C GLU A 187 43.76 2.07 -59.09
N CYS A 188 43.02 3.17 -59.08
CA CYS A 188 43.48 4.41 -58.46
C CYS A 188 43.25 4.31 -56.95
N SER A 189 44.32 4.02 -56.22
CA SER A 189 44.37 4.12 -54.77
C SER A 189 44.10 5.57 -54.31
N SER A 190 43.17 5.73 -53.38
CA SER A 190 43.11 6.85 -52.42
C SER A 190 42.66 6.35 -51.07
#